data_AF-A0AA43HJL3-F1
#
_entry.id   AF-A0AA43HJL3-F1
#
_cell.length_a   1.000
_cell.length_b   1.000
_cell.length_c   1.000
_cell.angle_alpha   90.00
_cell.angle_beta   90.00
_cell.angle_gamma   90.00
#
_symmetry.space_group_name_H-M   'P 1'
#
loop_
_entity.id
_entity.type
_entity.pdbx_description
1 polymer ?
#
loop_
_entity_poly.entity_id
_entity_poly.type
_entity_poly.pdbx_seq_one_letter_code
_entity_poly.pdbx_strand_id
1 'polypeptide(L)' 'MSDPAPLYVVGCAAENMQQDGTCTVPVWMPYHQPILPPLSLVDGTLVAGAIVGVWAIGLKARLVFRAARLGVY' A
#
# COMPACT_ATOMS: atom_id res chain seq x y z
N MET A 1 -16.79 -1.90 21.68
CA MET A 1 -15.49 -1.88 20.99
C MET A 1 -14.61 -0.96 21.82
N SER A 2 -13.60 -1.48 22.49
CA SER A 2 -12.71 -0.69 23.35
C SER A 2 -11.78 0.12 22.45
N ASP A 3 -11.71 1.44 22.61
CA ASP A 3 -10.72 2.25 21.90
C ASP A 3 -9.30 1.75 22.26
N PRO A 4 -8.40 1.56 21.26
CA PRO A 4 -7.04 1.12 21.53
C PRO A 4 -6.32 2.16 22.39
N ALA A 5 -5.64 1.71 23.44
CA ALA A 5 -4.86 2.60 24.31
C ALA A 5 -3.87 3.44 23.46
N PRO A 6 -3.72 4.74 23.76
CA PRO A 6 -2.86 5.62 22.97
C PRO A 6 -1.41 5.13 23.07
N LEU A 7 -0.88 4.62 21.96
CA LEU A 7 0.52 4.26 21.83
C LEU A 7 1.31 5.54 21.54
N TYR A 8 2.37 5.77 22.30
CA TYR A 8 3.31 6.86 22.07
C TYR A 8 4.65 6.28 21.62
N VAL A 9 5.27 6.94 20.65
CA VAL A 9 6.62 6.62 20.20
C VAL A 9 7.54 7.81 20.47
N VAL A 10 8.80 7.50 20.76
CA VAL A 10 9.83 8.52 20.90
C VAL A 10 10.13 9.07 19.51
N GLY A 11 9.81 10.35 19.31
CA GLY A 11 10.10 11.11 18.11
C GLY A 11 10.92 12.35 18.42
N CYS A 12 11.22 13.12 17.37
CA CYS A 12 11.85 14.43 17.50
C CYS A 12 10.94 15.50 16.91
N ALA A 13 10.64 16.54 17.67
CA ALA A 13 9.94 17.70 17.12
C ALA A 13 10.85 18.41 16.12
N ALA A 14 10.29 19.01 15.07
CA ALA A 14 11.07 19.67 14.02
C ALA A 14 11.98 20.79 14.58
N GLU A 15 11.54 21.47 15.64
CA GLU A 15 12.31 22.49 16.37
C GLU A 15 13.53 21.94 17.13
N ASN A 16 13.51 20.65 17.48
CA ASN A 16 14.57 19.98 18.25
C ASN A 16 15.49 19.12 17.36
N MET A 17 15.28 19.15 16.04
CA MET A 17 16.06 18.39 15.07
C MET A 17 17.24 19.24 14.57
N GLN A 18 18.45 18.81 14.89
CA GLN A 18 19.66 19.46 14.41
C GLN A 18 19.93 19.15 12.93
N GLN A 19 20.76 19.97 12.29
CA GLN A 19 21.13 19.82 10.88
C GLN A 19 21.91 18.52 10.59
N ASP A 20 22.50 17.91 11.61
CA ASP A 20 23.20 16.63 11.54
C ASP A 20 22.26 15.42 11.67
N GLY A 21 20.96 15.66 11.87
CA GLY A 21 19.93 14.63 12.05
C GLY A 21 19.83 14.09 13.46
N THR A 22 20.52 14.69 14.44
CA THR A 22 20.41 14.31 15.85
C THR A 22 19.29 15.08 16.55
N CYS A 23 18.64 14.42 17.50
CA CYS A 23 17.59 15.06 18.30
C CYS A 23 18.16 15.56 19.63
N THR A 24 17.96 16.85 19.93
CA THR A 24 18.41 17.45 21.20
C THR A 24 17.48 17.12 22.36
N VAL A 25 16.18 17.06 22.08
CA VAL A 25 15.14 16.81 23.07
C VAL A 25 14.14 15.80 22.50
N PRO A 26 14.20 14.51 22.93
CA PRO A 26 13.23 13.52 22.50
C PRO A 26 11.85 13.86 23.09
N VAL A 27 10.81 13.77 22.26
CA VAL A 27 9.43 14.02 22.66
C VAL A 27 8.56 12.80 22.40
N TRP A 28 7.57 12.58 23.28
CA TRP A 28 6.59 11.52 23.10
C TRP A 28 5.52 11.99 22.11
N MET A 29 5.50 11.37 20.93
CA MET A 29 4.52 11.67 19.89
C MET A 29 3.46 10.57 19.84
N PRO A 30 2.19 10.92 19.57
CA PRO A 30 1.16 9.91 19.35
C PRO A 30 1.56 9.06 18.13
N TYR A 31 1.57 7.75 18.30
CA TYR A 31 1.84 6.82 17.21
C TYR A 31 0.73 6.96 16.17
N HIS A 32 1.09 7.25 14.92
CA HIS A 32 0.15 7.25 13.82
C HIS A 32 -0.41 5.82 13.66
N GLN A 33 -1.63 5.63 14.16
CA GLN A 33 -2.32 4.37 13.94
C GLN A 33 -2.63 4.24 12.45
N PRO A 34 -2.40 3.06 11.85
CA PRO A 34 -2.78 2.82 10.46
C PRO A 34 -4.28 3.10 10.30
N ILE A 35 -4.61 4.01 9.39
CA ILE A 35 -6.00 4.43 9.09
C ILE A 35 -6.80 3.27 8.48
N LEU A 36 -6.09 2.35 7.81
CA LEU A 36 -6.65 1.20 7.15
C LEU A 36 -6.43 -0.05 8.02
N PRO A 37 -7.45 -0.92 8.16
CA PRO A 37 -7.25 -2.21 8.81
C PRO A 37 -6.20 -3.03 8.06
N PRO A 38 -5.47 -3.91 8.76
CA PRO A 38 -4.51 -4.79 8.11
C PRO A 38 -5.20 -5.65 7.05
N LEU A 39 -4.66 -5.65 5.84
CA LEU A 39 -5.22 -6.43 4.74
C LEU A 39 -5.06 -7.92 5.06
N SER A 40 -6.16 -8.66 5.08
CA SER A 40 -6.10 -10.11 5.30
C SER A 40 -5.50 -10.82 4.09
N LEU A 41 -4.93 -12.01 4.31
CA LEU A 41 -4.43 -12.84 3.22
C LEU A 41 -5.54 -13.13 2.20
N VAL A 42 -6.77 -13.38 2.67
CA VAL A 42 -7.92 -13.67 1.81
C VAL A 42 -8.25 -12.47 0.92
N ASP A 43 -8.35 -11.28 1.50
CA ASP A 43 -8.65 -10.05 0.74
C ASP A 43 -7.53 -9.74 -0.26
N GLY A 44 -6.27 -9.90 0.16
CA GLY A 44 -5.11 -9.73 -0.71
C GLY A 44 -5.11 -10.71 -1.90
N THR A 45 -5.46 -11.98 -1.67
CA THR A 45 -5.53 -12.98 -2.75
C THR A 45 -6.64 -12.68 -3.76
N LEU A 46 -7.79 -12.17 -3.29
CA LEU A 46 -8.90 -11.79 -4.15
C LEU A 46 -8.51 -10.62 -5.06
N VAL A 47 -7.90 -9.58 -4.50
CA VAL A 47 -7.41 -8.42 -5.25
C VAL A 47 -6.33 -8.84 -6.26
N ALA A 48 -5.37 -9.66 -5.84
CA ALA A 48 -4.32 -10.17 -6.73
C ALA A 48 -4.91 -10.99 -7.90
N GLY A 49 -5.89 -11.87 -7.61
CA GLY A 49 -6.59 -12.64 -8.62
C GLY A 49 -7.34 -11.77 -9.64
N ALA A 50 -8.02 -10.71 -9.16
CA ALA A 50 -8.71 -9.76 -10.02
C ALA A 50 -7.74 -9.04 -10.98
N ILE A 51 -6.58 -8.59 -10.48
CA ILE A 51 -5.54 -7.95 -11.29
C ILE A 51 -5.06 -8.91 -12.39
N VAL A 52 -4.66 -10.13 -12.01
CA VAL A 52 -4.17 -11.14 -12.96
C VAL A 52 -5.23 -11.47 -14.00
N GLY A 53 -6.50 -11.61 -13.59
CA GLY A 53 -7.62 -11.88 -14.49
C GLY A 53 -7.81 -10.78 -15.55
N VAL A 54 -7.81 -9.51 -15.13
CA VAL A 54 -7.93 -8.37 -16.05
C VAL A 54 -6.79 -8.33 -17.06
N TRP A 55 -5.55 -8.54 -16.60
CA TRP A 55 -4.39 -8.60 -17.49
C TRP A 55 -4.46 -9.76 -18.48
N ALA A 56 -4.85 -10.95 -18.01
CA ALA A 56 -4.97 -12.13 -18.86
C ALA A 56 -6.02 -11.93 -19.96
N ILE A 57 -7.21 -11.40 -19.60
CA ILE A 57 -8.28 -11.11 -20.56
C ILE A 57 -7.82 -10.04 -21.56
N GLY A 58 -7.21 -8.95 -21.09
CA GLY A 58 -6.70 -7.88 -21.95
C GLY A 58 -5.64 -8.38 -22.93
N LEU A 59 -4.71 -9.23 -22.49
CA LEU A 59 -3.71 -9.85 -23.35
C LEU A 59 -4.33 -10.79 -24.38
N LYS A 60 -5.28 -11.65 -23.98
CA LYS A 60 -6.00 -12.53 -24.92
C LYS A 60 -6.74 -11.73 -25.98
N ALA A 61 -7.50 -10.72 -25.58
CA ALA A 61 -8.22 -9.85 -26.51
C ALA A 61 -7.25 -9.19 -27.51
N ARG A 62 -6.13 -8.65 -27.02
CA ARG A 62 -5.09 -8.05 -27.88
C ARG A 62 -4.53 -9.03 -28.91
N LEU A 63 -4.31 -10.29 -28.52
CA LEU A 63 -3.83 -11.34 -29.43
C LEU A 63 -4.89 -11.68 -30.48
N VAL A 64 -6.16 -11.82 -30.09
CA VAL A 64 -7.27 -12.08 -31.03
C VAL A 64 -7.41 -10.95 -32.04
N PHE A 65 -7.42 -9.69 -31.59
CA PHE A 65 -7.50 -8.54 -32.50
C PHE A 65 -6.29 -8.45 -33.43
N ARG A 66 -5.09 -8.83 -32.97
CA ARG A 66 -3.91 -8.92 -33.82
C ARG A 66 -4.05 -10.01 -34.87
N ALA A 67 -4.49 -11.21 -34.50
CA ALA A 67 -4.69 -12.31 -35.43
C ALA A 67 -5.74 -11.97 -36.51
N ALA A 68 -6.86 -11.37 -36.09
CA ALA A 68 -7.91 -10.91 -37.00
C ALA A 68 -7.41 -9.83 -37.98
N ARG A 69 -6.57 -8.88 -37.52
CA ARG A 69 -5.99 -7.85 -38.40
C ARG A 69 -4.92 -8.36 -39.35
N LEU A 70 -4.23 -9.44 -38.99
CA LEU A 70 -3.18 -10.05 -39.82
C LEU A 70 -3.76 -11.00 -40.89
N GLY A 71 -5.09 -11.16 -40.97
CA GLY A 71 -5.74 -11.91 -42.06
C GLY A 71 -5.53 -13.43 -42.00
N VAL A 72 -5.28 -14.02 -40.82
CA VAL A 72 -5.07 -15.46 -40.64
C VAL A 72 -6.40 -16.21 -40.40
N TYR A 73 -7.51 -15.72 -40.96
CA TYR A 73 -8.80 -16.42 -41.00
C TYR A 73 -9.39 -16.34 -42.39
#